data_AF-A0A392MSU4-F1
#
_entry.id   AF-A0A392MSU4-F1
#
_cell.length_a   1.000
_cell.length_b   1.000
_cell.length_c   1.000
_cell.angle_alpha   90.00
_cell.angle_beta   90.00
_cell.angle_gamma   90.00
#
_symmetry.space_group_name_H-M   'P 1'
#
loop_
_entity.id
_entity.type
_entity.pdbx_description
1 polymer ?
#
loop_
_entity_poly.entity_id
_entity_poly.type
_entity_poly.pdbx_seq_one_letter_code
_entity_poly.pdbx_strand_id
1 'polypeptide(L)' 'MTSAIAIEDVRREVKLLKALSGHKHLIKFHDACEDANNVYIVMEGGRYTEEDAKVIVLQILSVAAFCHLQGVVHRDLKPE' A
#
# COMPACT_ATOMS: atom_id res chain seq x y z
N MET A 1 -16.53 14.97 7.14
CA MET A 1 -17.54 14.85 6.07
C MET A 1 -16.85 14.38 4.81
N THR A 2 -16.82 13.08 4.57
CA THR A 2 -16.50 12.54 3.24
C THR A 2 -17.66 12.94 2.32
N SER A 3 -17.38 13.76 1.32
CA SER A 3 -18.40 14.25 0.39
C SER A 3 -18.94 13.08 -0.44
N ALA A 4 -20.20 13.14 -0.88
CA ALA A 4 -20.79 12.10 -1.74
C ALA A 4 -19.96 11.81 -3.00
N ILE A 5 -19.23 12.83 -3.48
CA ILE A 5 -18.26 12.77 -4.58
C ILE A 5 -17.12 11.78 -4.26
N ALA A 6 -16.56 11.84 -3.04
CA ALA A 6 -15.48 10.94 -2.63
C ALA A 6 -15.93 9.47 -2.57
N ILE A 7 -17.18 9.19 -2.20
CA ILE A 7 -17.71 7.82 -2.17
C ILE A 7 -17.91 7.29 -3.59
N GLU A 8 -18.38 8.13 -4.52
CA GLU A 8 -18.53 7.75 -5.92
C GLU A 8 -17.18 7.47 -6.61
N ASP A 9 -16.16 8.29 -6.30
CA ASP A 9 -14.79 8.10 -6.78
C ASP A 9 -14.20 6.77 -6.27
N VAL A 10 -14.35 6.47 -4.98
CA VAL A 10 -13.87 5.19 -4.40
C VAL A 10 -14.64 3.99 -5.00
N ARG A 11 -15.95 4.12 -5.26
CA ARG A 11 -16.72 3.07 -5.95
C ARG A 11 -16.24 2.83 -7.37
N ARG A 12 -15.85 3.88 -8.09
CA ARG A 12 -15.24 3.76 -9.42
C ARG A 12 -13.88 3.04 -9.33
N GLU A 13 -13.09 3.38 -8.32
CA GLU A 13 -11.78 2.78 -8.08
C GLU A 13 -11.88 1.28 -7.75
N VAL A 14 -12.85 0.87 -6.92
CA VAL A 14 -13.15 -0.55 -6.65
C VAL A 14 -13.50 -1.30 -7.94
N LYS A 15 -14.24 -0.69 -8.87
CA LYS A 15 -14.55 -1.32 -10.17
C LYS A 15 -13.30 -1.53 -11.02
N LEU A 16 -12.40 -0.54 -11.04
CA LEU A 16 -11.12 -0.65 -11.74
C LEU A 16 -10.23 -1.74 -11.12
N LEU A 17 -10.11 -1.77 -9.78
CA LEU A 17 -9.33 -2.78 -9.07
C LEU A 17 -9.87 -4.20 -9.30
N LYS A 18 -11.21 -4.37 -9.34
CA LYS A 18 -11.83 -5.65 -9.72
C LYS A 18 -11.50 -6.07 -11.15
N ALA A 19 -11.55 -5.15 -12.11
CA ALA A 19 -11.26 -5.43 -13.51
C ALA A 19 -9.77 -5.77 -13.76
N LEU A 20 -8.88 -5.22 -12.93
CA LEU A 20 -7.44 -5.44 -13.02
C LEU A 20 -6.95 -6.64 -12.17
N SER A 21 -7.85 -7.26 -11.39
CA SER A 21 -7.52 -8.40 -10.51
C SER A 21 -7.13 -9.63 -11.34
N GLY A 22 -5.93 -10.16 -11.09
CA GLY A 22 -5.37 -11.33 -11.79
C GLY A 22 -4.09 -11.06 -12.57
N HIS A 23 -3.66 -9.79 -12.70
CA HIS A 23 -2.36 -9.47 -13.28
C HIS A 23 -1.22 -9.78 -12.28
N LYS A 24 -0.17 -10.48 -12.74
CA LYS A 24 0.96 -10.94 -11.91
C LYS A 24 1.69 -9.84 -11.13
N HIS A 25 1.62 -8.59 -11.60
CA HIS A 25 2.30 -7.43 -11.00
C HIS A 25 1.35 -6.43 -10.36
N LEU A 26 0.07 -6.76 -10.19
CA LEU A 26 -0.88 -5.92 -9.48
C LEU A 26 -1.27 -6.59 -8.17
N ILE A 27 -1.33 -5.80 -7.09
CA ILE A 27 -1.80 -6.26 -5.79
C ILE A 27 -3.19 -6.87 -5.98
N LYS A 28 -3.36 -8.09 -5.48
CA LYS A 28 -4.63 -8.79 -5.63
C LYS A 28 -5.68 -8.10 -4.76
N PHE A 29 -6.71 -7.58 -5.43
CA PHE A 29 -7.91 -7.12 -4.75
C PHE A 29 -8.68 -8.35 -4.22
N HIS A 30 -8.98 -8.36 -2.92
CA HIS A 30 -9.76 -9.42 -2.29
C HIS A 30 -11.25 -9.04 -2.22
N ASP A 31 -11.57 -7.94 -1.56
CA ASP A 31 -12.96 -7.48 -1.42
C ASP A 31 -13.05 -5.99 -1.05
N ALA A 32 -14.25 -5.43 -1.09
CA ALA A 32 -14.55 -4.11 -0.55
C ALA A 32 -15.87 -4.13 0.23
N CYS A 33 -15.88 -3.53 1.42
CA CYS A 33 -17.08 -3.38 2.24
C CYS A 33 -17.35 -1.90 2.53
N GLU A 34 -18.62 -1.53 2.71
CA GLU A 34 -19.04 -0.17 3.03
C GLU A 34 -19.91 -0.15 4.28
N ASP A 35 -19.76 0.91 5.09
CA ASP A 35 -20.69 1.28 6.16
C ASP A 35 -21.29 2.67 5.89
N ALA A 36 -22.09 3.19 6.82
CA ALA A 36 -22.78 4.48 6.64
C ALA A 36 -21.83 5.67 6.40
N ASN A 37 -20.55 5.55 6.76
CA ASN A 37 -19.58 6.64 6.77
C ASN A 37 -18.31 6.34 5.96
N ASN A 38 -17.97 5.07 5.72
CA ASN A 38 -16.68 4.66 5.16
C ASN A 38 -16.80 3.54 4.12
N VAL A 39 -15.80 3.49 3.23
CA VAL A 39 -15.56 2.36 2.33
C VAL A 39 -14.20 1.77 2.66
N TYR A 40 -14.13 0.45 2.83
CA TYR A 40 -12.93 -0.30 3.16
C TYR A 40 -12.56 -1.18 1.97
N ILE A 41 -11.28 -1.15 1.59
CA ILE A 41 -10.73 -1.98 0.51
C ILE A 41 -9.79 -3.02 1.13
N VAL A 42 -10.07 -4.30 0.90
CA VAL A 42 -9.26 -5.43 1.35
C VAL A 42 -8.39 -5.91 0.19
N MET A 43 -7.08 -5.86 0.38
CA MET A 43 -6.09 -6.20 -0.63
C MET A 43 -5.09 -7.21 -0.09
N GLU A 44 -4.41 -7.93 -0.98
CA GLU A 44 -3.32 -8.82 -0.62
C GLU A 44 -2.21 -8.05 0.11
N GLY A 45 -1.91 -8.47 1.33
CA GLY A 45 -0.67 -8.10 2.00
C GLY A 45 0.45 -8.99 1.47
N GLY A 46 1.44 -8.40 0.81
CA GLY A 46 2.65 -9.13 0.43
C GLY A 46 3.34 -9.71 1.67
N ARG A 47 3.60 -11.01 1.67
CA ARG A 47 4.40 -11.68 2.71
C ARG A 47 5.74 -12.07 2.12
N TYR A 48 6.81 -11.53 2.69
CA TYR A 48 8.16 -11.99 2.42
C TYR A 48 8.51 -13.11 3.40
N THR A 49 9.28 -14.09 2.94
CA THR A 49 9.98 -15.00 3.87
C THR A 49 11.02 -14.19 4.65
N GLU A 50 11.50 -14.68 5.78
CA GLU A 50 12.55 -13.99 6.54
C GLU A 50 13.82 -13.78 5.69
N GLU A 51 14.16 -14.76 4.84
CA GLU A 51 15.32 -14.66 3.96
C GLU A 51 15.15 -13.57 2.90
N ASP A 52 13.96 -13.48 2.28
CA ASP A 52 13.67 -12.43 1.28
C ASP A 52 13.56 -11.04 1.93
N ALA A 53 12.92 -10.97 3.11
CA ALA A 53 12.73 -9.73 3.85
C ALA A 53 14.06 -9.13 4.31
N LYS A 54 15.00 -9.97 4.78
CA LYS A 54 16.34 -9.55 5.20
C LYS A 54 17.07 -8.77 4.11
N VAL A 55 16.99 -9.22 2.84
CA VAL A 55 17.65 -8.54 1.72
C VAL A 55 17.11 -7.11 1.56
N ILE A 56 15.80 -6.95 1.59
CA ILE A 56 15.12 -5.66 1.45
C ILE A 56 15.41 -4.74 2.64
N VAL A 57 15.31 -5.28 3.86
CA VAL A 57 15.56 -4.52 5.10
C VAL A 57 17.00 -4.02 5.17
N LEU A 58 17.98 -4.83 4.77
CA LEU A 58 19.39 -4.42 4.73
C LEU A 58 19.61 -3.24 3.78
N GLN A 59 18.97 -3.24 2.61
CA GLN A 59 19.05 -2.13 1.65
C GLN A 59 18.43 -0.85 2.23
N ILE A 60 17.24 -0.96 2.83
CA ILE A 60 16.55 0.17 3.46
C ILE A 60 17.40 0.76 4.61
N LEU A 61 17.94 -0.09 5.48
CA LEU A 61 18.80 0.34 6.59
C LEU A 61 20.10 0.99 6.11
N SER A 62 20.66 0.53 5.00
CA SER A 62 21.84 1.16 4.40
C SER A 62 21.56 2.60 3.96
N VAL A 63 20.42 2.84 3.32
CA VAL A 63 20.00 4.19 2.91
C VAL A 63 19.69 5.05 4.14
N ALA A 64 18.96 4.52 5.11
CA ALA A 64 18.64 5.25 6.34
C ALA A 64 19.91 5.65 7.10
N ALA A 65 20.89 4.75 7.21
CA ALA A 65 22.18 5.03 7.83
C ALA A 65 22.94 6.14 7.10
N PHE A 66 22.96 6.10 5.76
CA PHE A 66 23.55 7.17 4.96
C PHE A 66 22.89 8.52 5.22
N CYS A 67 21.54 8.59 5.23
CA CYS A 67 20.81 9.81 5.57
C CYS A 67 21.16 10.32 6.97
N HIS A 68 21.20 9.43 7.97
CA HIS A 68 21.51 9.80 9.35
C HIS A 68 22.94 10.34 9.51
N LEU A 69 23.92 9.79 8.78
CA LEU A 69 25.30 10.32 8.76
C LEU A 69 25.38 11.75 8.20
N GLN A 70 24.43 12.15 7.36
CA GLN A 70 24.30 13.51 6.83
C GLN A 70 23.40 14.41 7.70
N GLY A 71 22.92 13.92 8.85
CA GLY A 71 22.00 14.66 9.71
C GLY A 71 20.57 14.79 9.15
N VAL A 72 20.20 13.95 8.18
CA VAL A 72 18.87 13.95 7.54
C VAL A 72 18.01 12.82 8.09
N VAL A 73 16.77 13.14 8.48
CA VAL A 73 15.75 12.16 8.88
C VAL A 73 14.73 12.01 7.76
N HIS A 74 14.51 10.79 7.26
CA HIS A 74 13.59 10.53 6.15
C HIS A 74 12.13 10.91 6.48
N ARG A 75 11.69 10.65 7.71
CA ARG A 75 10.35 10.91 8.27
C ARG A 75 9.16 10.20 7.62
N ASP A 76 9.29 9.75 6.38
CA ASP A 76 8.20 9.11 5.64
C ASP A 76 8.65 7.82 4.94
N LEU A 77 9.32 6.94 5.69
CA LEU A 77 9.83 5.68 5.14
C LEU A 77 8.70 4.64 5.13
N LYS A 78 8.06 4.50 3.97
CA LYS A 78 7.03 3.49 3.68
C LYS A 78 7.33 2.81 2.33
N PRO A 79 6.66 1.69 2.04
CA PRO A 79 6.92 0.87 0.84
C PRO A 79 6.05 1.24 -0.39
N GLU A 80 5.47 2.44 -0.47
CA GLU A 80 4.59 2.82 -1.61
C GLU A 80 5.30 2.73 -2.97
#